data_AF-K7EMA3-F1
#
_entry.id   AF-K7EMA3-F1
#
_cell.length_a   1.000
_cell.length_b   1.000
_cell.length_c   1.000
_cell.angle_alpha   90.00
_cell.angle_beta   90.00
_cell.angle_gamma   90.00
#
_symmetry.space_group_name_H-M   'P 1'
#
loop_
_entity.id
_entity.type
_entity.pdbx_description
1 polymer ?
#
loop_
_entity_poly.entity_id
_entity_poly.type
_entity_poly.pdbx_seq_one_letter_code
_entity_poly.pdbx_strand_id
1 'polypeptide(L)' 'MDWQPDEQGLQQVLQLLKDSQSPNTATQRIVQDKLKQLNQFPDFNNYLIFVLTRLK' A
#
# COMPACT_ATOMS: atom_id res chain seq x y z
N MET A 1 15.33 -16.31 -5.55
CA MET A 1 14.44 -16.00 -4.41
C MET A 1 13.21 -15.34 -5.00
N ASP A 2 12.09 -16.05 -5.04
CA ASP A 2 10.81 -15.44 -5.39
C ASP A 2 10.38 -14.55 -4.23
N TRP A 3 10.12 -13.28 -4.52
CA TRP A 3 9.55 -12.37 -3.55
C TRP A 3 8.15 -12.88 -3.14
N GLN A 4 7.87 -12.90 -1.84
CA GLN A 4 6.57 -13.27 -1.30
C GLN A 4 6.09 -12.17 -0.34
N PRO A 5 4.82 -11.75 -0.43
CA PRO A 5 4.28 -10.77 0.50
C PRO A 5 4.13 -11.39 1.89
N ASP A 6 4.54 -10.63 2.90
CA ASP A 6 4.14 -10.89 4.28
C ASP A 6 2.68 -10.46 4.50
N GLU A 7 1.96 -11.19 5.33
CA GLU A 7 0.54 -10.92 5.58
C GLU A 7 0.32 -9.55 6.23
N GLN A 8 1.21 -9.12 7.12
CA GLN A 8 1.13 -7.80 7.76
C GLN A 8 1.40 -6.67 6.76
N GLY A 9 2.42 -6.85 5.91
CA GLY A 9 2.73 -5.89 4.84
C GLY A 9 1.56 -5.73 3.87
N LEU A 10 0.94 -6.85 3.50
CA LEU A 10 -0.23 -6.88 2.63
C LEU A 10 -1.42 -6.16 3.26
N GLN A 11 -1.73 -6.42 4.53
CA GLN A 11 -2.80 -5.73 5.25
C GLN A 11 -2.58 -4.22 5.30
N GLN A 12 -1.34 -3.77 5.53
CA GLN A 12 -1.02 -2.34 5.54
C GLN A 12 -1.27 -1.70 4.17
N VAL A 13 -0.84 -2.36 3.08
CA VAL A 13 -1.06 -1.86 1.72
C VAL A 13 -2.54 -1.82 1.37
N LEU A 14 -3.30 -2.87 1.70
CA LEU A 14 -4.75 -2.91 1.49
C LEU A 14 -5.47 -1.82 2.28
N GLN A 15 -5.08 -1.58 3.53
CA GLN A 15 -5.65 -0.52 4.34
C GLN A 15 -5.32 0.86 3.78
N LEU A 16 -4.08 1.08 3.32
CA LEU A 16 -3.67 2.31 2.65
C LEU A 16 -4.47 2.58 1.37
N LEU A 17 -4.70 1.56 0.55
CA LEU A 17 -5.52 1.64 -0.67
C LEU A 17 -6.99 1.88 -0.37
N LYS A 18 -7.50 1.37 0.75
CA LYS A 18 -8.86 1.65 1.21
C LYS A 18 -8.98 3.09 1.69
N ASP A 19 -8.03 3.54 2.50
CA ASP A 19 -7.99 4.91 3.01
C ASP A 19 -7.79 5.93 1.89
N SER A 20 -7.05 5.59 0.82
CA SER A 20 -6.85 6.46 -0.35
C SER A 20 -8.13 6.68 -1.17
N GLN A 21 -9.15 5.82 -1.01
CA GLN A 21 -10.46 6.00 -1.64
C GLN A 21 -11.43 6.82 -0.79
N SER A 22 -11.04 7.18 0.44
CA SER A 22 -11.87 8.00 1.31
C SER A 22 -11.98 9.43 0.77
N PRO A 23 -13.18 10.03 0.72
CA PRO A 23 -13.34 11.43 0.33
C PRO A 23 -12.85 12.42 1.41
N ASN A 24 -12.42 11.94 2.58
CA ASN A 24 -11.99 12.78 3.69
C ASN A 24 -10.58 13.36 3.47
N THR A 25 -10.48 14.69 3.40
CA THR A 25 -9.23 15.44 3.22
C THR A 25 -8.17 15.13 4.30
N ALA A 26 -8.57 14.90 5.55
CA ALA A 26 -7.63 14.53 6.61
C ALA A 26 -7.05 13.14 6.39
N THR A 27 -7.89 12.18 5.98
CA THR A 27 -7.45 10.83 5.61
C THR A 27 -6.51 10.87 4.40
N GLN A 28 -6.84 11.65 3.37
CA GLN A 28 -6.02 11.84 2.18
C GLN A 28 -4.60 12.36 2.52
N ARG A 29 -4.49 13.34 3.43
CA ARG A 29 -3.19 13.86 3.87
C ARG A 29 -2.36 12.78 4.58
N ILE A 30 -2.96 12.03 5.49
CA ILE A 30 -2.28 10.94 6.21
C ILE A 30 -1.80 9.85 5.24
N VAL A 31 -2.64 9.49 4.27
CA VAL A 31 -2.30 8.50 3.23
C VAL A 31 -1.13 8.98 2.39
N GLN A 32 -1.12 10.25 1.97
CA GLN A 32 -0.02 10.86 1.23
C GLN A 32 1.31 10.78 1.97
N ASP A 33 1.33 11.12 3.27
CA ASP A 33 2.55 11.06 4.07
C ASP A 33 3.04 9.62 4.25
N LYS A 34 2.13 8.66 4.49
CA LYS A 34 2.46 7.24 4.55
C LYS A 34 3.00 6.71 3.22
N LEU A 35 2.38 7.06 2.09
CA LEU A 35 2.85 6.66 0.76
C LEU A 35 4.28 7.14 0.52
N LYS A 36 4.61 8.38 0.89
CA LYS A 36 5.98 8.92 0.74
C LYS A 36 7.00 8.14 1.57
N GLN A 37 6.67 7.79 2.80
CA GLN A 37 7.54 6.97 3.65
C GLN A 37 7.71 5.56 3.07
N LEU A 38 6.60 4.93 2.66
CA LEU A 38 6.61 3.57 2.13
C LEU A 38 7.31 3.47 0.77
N ASN A 39 7.25 4.51 -0.07
CA ASN A 39 7.94 4.56 -1.35
C ASN A 39 9.48 4.58 -1.24
N GLN A 40 10.03 4.78 -0.02
CA GLN A 40 11.46 4.63 0.24
C GLN A 40 11.87 3.15 0.30
N PHE A 41 10.92 2.24 0.50
CA PHE A 41 11.15 0.81 0.57
C PHE A 41 10.87 0.18 -0.80
N PRO A 42 11.87 -0.43 -1.46
CA PRO A 42 11.65 -1.12 -2.74
C PRO A 42 10.60 -2.22 -2.66
N ASP A 43 10.50 -2.83 -1.47
CA ASP A 43 9.56 -3.91 -1.17
C ASP A 43 8.09 -3.48 -1.30
N PHE A 44 7.81 -2.22 -0.95
CA PHE A 44 6.46 -1.66 -1.06
C PHE A 44 5.92 -1.71 -2.49
N ASN A 45 6.77 -1.46 -3.49
CA ASN A 45 6.37 -1.56 -4.89
C ASN A 45 6.00 -2.99 -5.28
N ASN A 46 6.69 -3.99 -4.73
CA ASN A 46 6.34 -5.39 -4.97
C ASN A 46 4.96 -5.72 -4.36
N TYR A 47 4.65 -5.23 -3.15
CA TYR A 47 3.31 -5.36 -2.56
C TYR A 47 2.23 -4.71 -3.42
N LEU A 48 2.46 -3.49 -3.94
CA LEU A 48 1.52 -2.83 -4.83
C LEU A 48 1.26 -3.64 -6.10
N ILE A 49 2.32 -4.13 -6.76
CA ILE A 49 2.18 -4.96 -7.96
C ILE A 49 1.43 -6.25 -7.63
N PHE A 50 1.74 -6.90 -6.51
CA PHE A 50 1.05 -8.12 -6.08
C PHE A 50 -0.44 -7.89 -5.88
N VAL A 51 -0.81 -6.84 -5.15
CA VAL A 51 -2.22 -6.49 -4.90
C VAL A 51 -2.92 -6.18 -6.22
N LEU A 52 -2.33 -5.35 -7.09
CA LEU A 52 -2.92 -4.95 -8.37
C LEU A 52 -3.06 -6.11 -9.37
N THR A 53 -2.15 -7.10 -9.32
CA THR A 53 -2.18 -8.26 -10.22
C THR A 53 -3.08 -9.39 -9.72
N ARG A 54 -3.27 -9.51 -8.41
CA ARG A 54 -4.13 -10.54 -7.77
C ARG A 54 -5.59 -10.13 -7.60
N LEU A 55 -5.91 -8.83 -7.68
CA LEU A 55 -7.28 -8.30 -7.61
C LEU A 55 -8.05 -8.36 -8.95
N LYS A 56 -7.58 -9.14 -9.93
CA LYS A 56 -8.26 -9.37 -11.21
C LYS A 56 -9.32 -10.46 -11.13
#